data_AF-A0A963D030-F1
#
_entry.id   AF-A0A963D030-F1
#
_cell.length_a   1.000
_cell.length_b   1.000
_cell.length_c   1.000
_cell.angle_alpha   90.00
_cell.angle_beta   90.00
_cell.angle_gamma   90.00
#
_symmetry.space_group_name_H-M   'P 1'
#
loop_
_entity.id
_entity.type
_entity.pdbx_description
1 polymer ?
#
loop_
_entity_poly.entity_id
_entity_poly.type
_entity_poly.pdbx_seq_one_letter_code
_entity_poly.pdbx_strand_id
1 'polypeptide(L)'
;MIDFTRRATGRLEQHPLRFRLNNEIHARPPVALEDPQLISYLAITHRGVSAREELDHLRELGQAFAKPLPETEGEHLILDLDTFRLKWERHTEFSSYTFFRTPRAGDDPTRGALSAVSQEWIANIPGSLLVSTHIELRSAAEVPPATVMKQLSAASSRQLVASQVADGAAWVFTDFLLTDGWSRFMVIDSSLTARQAGRTVQRLLEIETYRMTALLAFPVAKEVGALLTRAEGELADLMDQMGGDGNPGDERDLLSRLTRLAAEVERSVARSTYRFGAAAAYYRLVEQRIDELREQRLTG
;
A
#
# COMPACT_ATOMS: atom_id res chain seq x y z
N MET A 1 31.37 14.62 23.35
CA MET A 1 31.09 16.08 23.25
C MET A 1 32.25 16.68 22.49
N ILE A 2 32.15 16.84 21.17
CA ILE A 2 33.23 17.34 20.32
C ILE A 2 32.84 18.75 19.88
N ASP A 3 33.65 19.71 20.30
CA ASP A 3 33.53 21.14 20.05
C ASP A 3 33.91 21.46 18.60
N PHE A 4 32.95 21.99 17.83
CA PHE A 4 33.14 22.45 16.45
C PHE A 4 33.39 23.95 16.43
N THR A 5 34.49 24.39 17.02
CA THR A 5 34.92 25.79 16.92
C THR A 5 35.59 26.05 15.55
N ARG A 6 34.80 26.67 14.66
CA ARG A 6 35.17 27.61 13.59
C ARG A 6 36.50 27.40 12.85
N ARG A 7 36.41 26.91 11.62
CA ARG A 7 37.21 27.43 10.49
C ARG A 7 36.27 28.06 9.46
N ALA A 8 36.56 29.33 9.16
CA ALA A 8 35.75 30.20 8.31
C ALA A 8 36.12 30.03 6.84
N THR A 9 35.19 29.45 6.08
CA THR A 9 34.80 29.88 4.74
C THR A 9 33.31 30.24 4.85
N GLY A 10 32.91 31.40 4.31
CA GLY A 10 31.63 32.06 4.56
C GLY A 10 30.45 31.10 4.71
N ARG A 11 30.02 30.88 5.95
CA ARG A 11 28.98 29.90 6.27
C ARG A 11 27.66 30.63 6.29
N LEU A 12 26.90 30.51 5.20
CA LEU A 12 25.51 30.96 5.14
C LEU A 12 24.76 30.44 6.37
N GLU A 13 24.00 31.31 7.02
CA GLU A 13 23.10 30.91 8.09
C GLU A 13 22.14 29.83 7.56
N GLN A 14 22.12 28.68 8.22
CA GLN A 14 21.31 27.55 7.79
C GLN A 14 19.95 27.62 8.46
N HIS A 15 18.89 27.41 7.68
CA HIS A 15 17.55 27.25 8.23
C HIS A 15 17.51 26.10 9.26
N PRO A 16 16.92 26.27 10.47
CA PRO A 16 16.97 25.26 11.54
C PRO A 16 16.42 23.89 11.12
N LEU A 17 15.43 23.87 10.22
CA LEU A 17 14.82 22.63 9.74
C LEU A 17 15.55 21.97 8.56
N ARG A 18 16.60 22.59 7.99
CA ARG A 18 17.23 22.11 6.74
C ARG A 18 17.59 20.63 6.79
N PHE A 19 18.25 20.19 7.85
CA PHE A 19 18.68 18.81 7.99
C PHE A 19 17.50 17.86 8.25
N ARG A 20 16.55 18.26 9.09
CA ARG A 20 15.37 17.45 9.39
C ARG A 20 14.53 17.19 8.13
N LEU A 21 14.24 18.25 7.36
CA LEU A 21 13.48 18.14 6.12
C LEU A 21 14.23 17.37 5.03
N ASN A 22 15.55 17.57 4.92
CA ASN A 22 16.38 16.77 4.00
C ASN A 22 16.34 15.28 4.36
N ASN A 23 16.47 14.96 5.64
CA ASN A 23 16.48 13.57 6.11
C ASN A 23 15.11 12.90 5.99
N GLU A 24 14.01 13.65 6.10
CA GLU A 24 12.66 13.14 5.92
C GLU A 24 12.47 12.45 4.57
N ILE A 25 12.95 13.07 3.49
CA ILE A 25 12.87 12.53 2.12
C ILE A 25 13.70 11.24 1.97
N HIS A 26 14.72 11.06 2.80
CA HIS A 26 15.64 9.93 2.76
C HIS A 26 15.39 8.89 3.85
N ALA A 27 14.37 9.07 4.68
CA ALA A 27 14.11 8.25 5.86
C ALA A 27 13.76 6.79 5.50
N ARG A 28 13.15 6.57 4.34
CA ARG A 28 12.54 5.29 3.95
C ARG A 28 13.18 4.67 2.70
N PRO A 29 14.51 4.40 2.68
CA PRO A 29 15.15 3.89 1.48
C PRO A 29 14.65 2.46 1.16
N PRO A 30 14.54 2.12 -0.13
CA PRO A 30 14.34 0.73 -0.55
C PRO A 30 15.46 -0.17 -0.05
N VAL A 31 15.09 -1.37 0.40
CA VAL A 31 16.07 -2.40 0.80
C VAL A 31 16.69 -2.97 -0.47
N ALA A 32 18.03 -2.97 -0.58
CA ALA A 32 18.72 -3.66 -1.67
C ALA A 32 18.53 -5.17 -1.55
N LEU A 33 18.18 -5.84 -2.64
CA LEU A 33 17.82 -7.26 -2.69
C LEU A 33 18.72 -7.98 -3.69
N GLU A 34 19.15 -9.19 -3.32
CA GLU A 34 19.89 -10.10 -4.19
C GLU A 34 19.04 -11.35 -4.39
N ASP A 35 18.98 -11.87 -5.62
CA ASP A 35 18.28 -13.11 -5.91
C ASP A 35 19.13 -14.35 -5.52
N PRO A 36 18.48 -15.46 -5.10
CA PRO A 36 17.05 -15.61 -4.89
C PRO A 36 16.57 -15.02 -3.56
N GLN A 37 15.36 -14.48 -3.54
CA GLN A 37 14.76 -13.93 -2.32
C GLN A 37 13.25 -14.16 -2.24
N LEU A 38 12.78 -14.55 -1.07
CA LEU A 38 11.38 -14.56 -0.69
C LEU A 38 11.05 -13.25 0.02
N ILE A 39 9.94 -12.64 -0.39
CA ILE A 39 9.40 -11.44 0.23
C ILE A 39 7.96 -11.72 0.67
N SER A 40 7.59 -11.25 1.84
CA SER A 40 6.20 -11.26 2.32
C SER A 40 5.86 -9.90 2.88
N TYR A 41 4.67 -9.43 2.54
CA TYR A 41 4.27 -8.06 2.79
C TYR A 41 2.88 -8.04 3.41
N LEU A 42 2.72 -7.23 4.45
CA LEU A 42 1.45 -6.94 5.08
C LEU A 42 1.27 -5.42 5.12
N ALA A 43 0.13 -4.91 4.63
CA ALA A 43 -0.34 -3.56 4.93
C ALA A 43 -1.50 -3.64 5.92
N ILE A 44 -1.30 -3.06 7.10
CA ILE A 44 -2.24 -3.13 8.23
C ILE A 44 -2.79 -1.73 8.48
N THR A 45 -4.11 -1.56 8.40
CA THR A 45 -4.75 -0.32 8.83
C THR A 45 -4.72 -0.22 10.35
N HIS A 46 -4.35 0.94 10.88
CA HIS A 46 -4.05 1.12 12.31
C HIS A 46 -4.96 2.17 12.97
N ARG A 47 -6.21 2.31 12.48
CA ARG A 47 -7.18 3.22 13.09
C ARG A 47 -7.42 2.83 14.55
N GLY A 48 -7.07 3.72 15.48
CA GLY A 48 -7.19 3.47 16.92
C GLY A 48 -6.02 2.71 17.53
N VAL A 49 -4.99 2.38 16.76
CA VAL A 49 -3.73 1.78 17.23
C VAL A 49 -2.66 2.86 17.22
N SER A 50 -2.03 3.10 18.36
CA SER A 50 -0.93 4.06 18.50
C SER A 50 0.38 3.53 17.88
N ALA A 51 1.28 4.44 17.52
CA ALA A 51 2.63 4.06 17.10
C ALA A 51 3.36 3.29 18.23
N ARG A 52 3.02 3.57 19.50
CA ARG A 52 3.61 2.89 20.65
C ARG A 52 3.24 1.41 20.69
N GLU A 53 1.98 1.07 20.46
CA GLU A 53 1.50 -0.32 20.42
C GLU A 53 2.19 -1.13 19.31
N GLU A 54 2.34 -0.56 18.11
CA GLU A 54 3.10 -1.21 17.03
C GLU A 54 4.58 -1.41 17.39
N LEU A 55 5.21 -0.39 17.99
CA LEU A 55 6.59 -0.49 18.43
C LEU A 55 6.78 -1.50 19.56
N ASP A 56 5.83 -1.61 20.50
CA ASP A 56 5.85 -2.63 21.55
C ASP A 56 5.72 -4.04 20.96
N HIS A 57 4.84 -4.23 19.99
CA HIS A 57 4.73 -5.50 19.27
C HIS A 57 6.01 -5.86 18.48
N LEU A 58 6.68 -4.88 17.86
CA LEU A 58 7.99 -5.08 17.22
C LEU A 58 9.11 -5.36 18.23
N ARG A 59 9.03 -4.80 19.45
CA ARG A 59 9.97 -5.11 20.54
C ARG A 59 9.87 -6.56 20.98
N GLU A 60 8.66 -7.11 21.08
CA GLU A 60 8.46 -8.54 21.37
C GLU A 60 9.17 -9.43 20.35
N LEU A 61 9.07 -9.08 19.05
CA LEU A 61 9.80 -9.79 18.00
C LEU A 61 11.31 -9.68 18.20
N GLY A 62 11.82 -8.46 18.40
CA GLY A 62 13.25 -8.23 18.62
C GLY A 62 13.78 -9.02 19.82
N GLN A 63 13.04 -9.07 20.92
CA GLN A 63 13.40 -9.83 22.13
C GLN A 63 13.45 -11.34 21.85
N ALA A 64 12.50 -11.90 21.12
CA ALA A 64 12.46 -13.32 20.77
C ALA A 64 13.70 -13.77 19.96
N PHE A 65 14.34 -12.84 19.24
CA PHE A 65 15.56 -13.06 18.46
C PHE A 65 16.83 -12.49 19.11
N ALA A 66 16.77 -12.06 20.38
CA ALA A 66 17.87 -11.44 21.10
C ALA A 66 18.48 -10.19 20.40
N LYS A 67 17.64 -9.45 19.66
CA LYS A 67 17.98 -8.20 18.97
C LYS A 67 17.02 -7.08 19.39
N PRO A 68 17.24 -6.47 20.58
CA PRO A 68 16.35 -5.45 21.11
C PRO A 68 16.33 -4.21 20.22
N LEU A 69 15.14 -3.61 20.08
CA LEU A 69 14.98 -2.35 19.35
C LEU A 69 15.58 -1.20 20.17
N PRO A 70 16.29 -0.25 19.52
CA PRO A 70 16.68 0.99 20.18
C PRO A 70 15.44 1.77 20.66
N GLU A 71 15.59 2.58 21.70
CA GLU A 71 14.51 3.43 22.25
C GLU A 71 14.02 4.53 21.30
N THR A 72 14.51 4.57 20.06
CA THR A 72 14.17 5.59 19.08
C THR A 72 12.69 5.55 18.74
N GLU A 73 12.02 6.70 18.92
CA GLU A 73 10.73 7.00 18.31
C GLU A 73 10.95 7.28 16.82
N GLY A 74 10.38 6.45 15.96
CA GLY A 74 10.46 6.61 14.51
C GLY A 74 9.24 6.02 13.83
N GLU A 75 8.95 6.50 12.63
CA GLU A 75 7.86 5.97 11.79
C GLU A 75 8.34 4.86 10.84
N HIS A 76 9.59 4.42 10.98
CA HIS A 76 10.14 3.34 10.20
C HIS A 76 11.28 2.65 10.96
N LEU A 77 11.51 1.38 10.63
CA LEU A 77 12.49 0.52 11.28
C LEU A 77 12.92 -0.58 10.32
N ILE A 78 14.19 -0.99 10.41
CA ILE A 78 14.66 -2.24 9.82
C ILE A 78 15.26 -3.10 10.93
N LEU A 79 14.76 -4.33 11.07
CA LEU A 79 15.30 -5.36 11.95
C LEU A 79 15.94 -6.45 11.10
N ASP A 80 17.22 -6.69 11.31
CA ASP A 80 17.90 -7.84 10.74
C ASP A 80 17.95 -8.92 11.83
N LEU A 81 17.22 -10.04 11.68
CA LEU A 81 17.01 -11.07 12.69
C LEU A 81 17.73 -12.39 12.34
N ASP A 82 18.79 -12.31 11.54
CA ASP A 82 19.63 -13.41 11.02
C ASP A 82 18.91 -14.37 10.06
N THR A 83 17.74 -14.86 10.43
CA THR A 83 16.93 -15.78 9.62
C THR A 83 16.06 -15.05 8.60
N PHE A 84 15.68 -13.81 8.88
CA PHE A 84 14.98 -12.90 7.98
C PHE A 84 15.26 -11.45 8.38
N ARG A 85 14.95 -10.53 7.47
CA ARG A 85 14.92 -9.09 7.74
C ARG A 85 13.48 -8.60 7.71
N LEU A 86 13.10 -7.74 8.63
CA LEU A 86 11.82 -7.03 8.65
C LEU A 86 12.06 -5.54 8.42
N LYS A 87 11.36 -4.95 7.45
CA LYS A 87 11.19 -3.50 7.32
C LYS A 87 9.78 -3.15 7.78
N TRP A 88 9.66 -2.26 8.76
CA TRP A 88 8.39 -1.69 9.19
C TRP A 88 8.34 -0.20 8.82
N GLU A 89 7.20 0.26 8.32
CA GLU A 89 6.97 1.68 8.01
C GLU A 89 5.54 2.06 8.36
N ARG A 90 5.37 3.03 9.25
CA ARG A 90 4.08 3.61 9.60
C ARG A 90 3.76 4.76 8.66
N HIS A 91 2.64 4.66 7.97
CA HIS A 91 2.07 5.72 7.13
C HIS A 91 0.83 6.30 7.80
N THR A 92 0.21 7.30 7.18
CA THR A 92 -0.98 7.98 7.75
C THR A 92 -2.16 7.04 7.98
N GLU A 93 -2.44 6.12 7.06
CA GLU A 93 -3.64 5.25 7.11
C GLU A 93 -3.33 3.76 7.34
N PHE A 94 -2.08 3.35 7.15
CA PHE A 94 -1.66 1.97 7.32
C PHE A 94 -0.19 1.89 7.77
N SER A 95 0.22 0.74 8.28
CA SER A 95 1.60 0.38 8.56
C SER A 95 1.97 -0.82 7.70
N SER A 96 3.14 -0.76 7.08
CA SER A 96 3.66 -1.86 6.28
C SER A 96 4.65 -2.70 7.07
N TYR A 97 4.60 -4.01 6.86
CA TYR A 97 5.53 -5.00 7.40
C TYR A 97 6.05 -5.84 6.23
N THR A 98 7.31 -5.62 5.85
CA THR A 98 7.94 -6.33 4.74
C THR A 98 9.04 -7.25 5.25
N PHE A 99 8.84 -8.55 5.09
CA PHE A 99 9.76 -9.61 5.49
C PHE A 99 10.56 -10.05 4.27
N PHE A 100 11.88 -10.15 4.43
CA PHE A 100 12.82 -10.58 3.40
C PHE A 100 13.60 -11.78 3.90
N ARG A 101 13.69 -12.84 3.11
CA ARG A 101 14.42 -14.05 3.46
C ARG A 101 15.03 -14.70 2.21
N THR A 102 16.26 -15.20 2.29
CA THR A 102 16.81 -16.09 1.27
C THR A 102 16.15 -17.47 1.39
N PRO A 103 15.60 -18.04 0.29
CA PRO A 103 14.97 -19.36 0.33
C PRO A 103 15.97 -20.45 0.74
N ARG A 104 15.47 -21.48 1.42
CA ARG A 104 16.19 -22.67 1.87
C ARG A 104 15.52 -23.93 1.32
N ALA A 105 16.30 -25.00 1.17
CA ALA A 105 15.77 -26.29 0.75
C ALA A 105 14.72 -26.80 1.75
N GLY A 106 13.55 -27.23 1.24
CA GLY A 106 12.43 -27.70 2.06
C GLY A 106 11.51 -26.59 2.59
N ASP A 107 11.72 -25.34 2.17
CA ASP A 107 10.78 -24.26 2.47
C ASP A 107 9.39 -24.56 1.91
N ASP A 108 8.37 -24.27 2.71
CA ASP A 108 6.98 -24.29 2.26
C ASP A 108 6.75 -23.14 1.25
N PRO A 109 6.48 -23.44 -0.03
CA PRO A 109 6.32 -22.44 -1.07
C PRO A 109 5.08 -21.55 -0.85
N THR A 110 4.14 -21.97 0.01
CA THR A 110 2.92 -21.21 0.29
C THR A 110 3.11 -20.10 1.33
N ARG A 111 4.17 -20.17 2.14
CA ARG A 111 4.40 -19.25 3.28
C ARG A 111 5.40 -18.14 3.01
N GLY A 112 6.10 -18.17 1.87
CA GLY A 112 7.07 -17.15 1.48
C GLY A 112 8.12 -16.86 2.56
N ALA A 113 8.40 -15.58 2.81
CA ALA A 113 9.35 -15.15 3.83
C ALA A 113 8.87 -15.44 5.27
N LEU A 114 7.55 -15.56 5.48
CA LEU A 114 6.95 -15.78 6.80
C LEU A 114 7.17 -17.18 7.37
N SER A 115 7.73 -18.14 6.63
CA SER A 115 8.06 -19.46 7.21
C SER A 115 9.05 -19.37 8.38
N ALA A 116 9.82 -18.28 8.50
CA ALA A 116 10.76 -18.04 9.59
C ALA A 116 10.17 -17.20 10.75
N VAL A 117 8.90 -16.82 10.67
CA VAL A 117 8.22 -15.94 11.65
C VAL A 117 7.15 -16.74 12.40
N SER A 118 7.02 -16.49 13.71
CA SER A 118 5.97 -17.11 14.53
C SER A 118 4.57 -16.73 14.03
N GLN A 119 3.71 -17.73 13.83
CA GLN A 119 2.31 -17.49 13.46
C GLN A 119 1.54 -16.74 14.55
N GLU A 120 1.84 -17.02 15.81
CA GLU A 120 1.25 -16.32 16.95
C GLU A 120 1.62 -14.84 16.95
N TRP A 121 2.87 -14.50 16.63
CA TRP A 121 3.28 -13.11 16.53
C TRP A 121 2.55 -12.40 15.38
N ILE A 122 2.49 -13.02 14.18
CA ILE A 122 1.77 -12.45 13.03
C ILE A 122 0.28 -12.22 13.34
N ALA A 123 -0.37 -13.17 14.02
CA ALA A 123 -1.79 -13.09 14.36
C ALA A 123 -2.11 -11.95 15.36
N ASN A 124 -1.11 -11.48 16.10
CA ASN A 124 -1.24 -10.43 17.09
C ASN A 124 -0.76 -9.05 16.60
N ILE A 125 -0.43 -8.90 15.31
CA ILE A 125 -0.10 -7.58 14.74
C ILE A 125 -1.32 -6.66 14.92
N PRO A 126 -1.16 -5.50 15.59
CA PRO A 126 -2.29 -4.65 15.92
C PRO A 126 -2.83 -3.94 14.67
N GLY A 127 -4.16 -3.94 14.53
CA GLY A 127 -4.87 -3.29 13.42
C GLY A 127 -5.69 -4.27 12.58
N SER A 128 -5.91 -3.94 11.31
CA SER A 128 -6.67 -4.78 10.38
C SER A 128 -5.98 -4.90 9.03
N LEU A 129 -5.76 -6.14 8.59
CA LEU A 129 -5.09 -6.48 7.33
C LEU A 129 -5.88 -5.95 6.12
N LEU A 130 -5.22 -5.13 5.30
CA LEU A 130 -5.74 -4.62 4.04
C LEU A 130 -5.10 -5.31 2.83
N VAL A 131 -3.79 -5.56 2.88
CA VAL A 131 -3.02 -6.20 1.80
C VAL A 131 -2.07 -7.23 2.37
N SER A 132 -2.04 -8.41 1.75
CA SER A 132 -1.10 -9.50 2.02
C SER A 132 -0.54 -10.01 0.69
N THR A 133 0.77 -9.91 0.52
CA THR A 133 1.44 -10.25 -0.74
C THR A 133 2.70 -11.08 -0.51
N HIS A 134 2.85 -12.14 -1.30
CA HIS A 134 4.12 -12.85 -1.45
C HIS A 134 4.77 -12.48 -2.77
N ILE A 135 6.08 -12.21 -2.74
CA ILE A 135 6.88 -12.01 -3.94
C ILE A 135 8.07 -12.97 -3.90
N GLU A 136 8.27 -13.70 -4.99
CA GLU A 136 9.46 -14.50 -5.19
C GLU A 136 10.36 -13.83 -6.23
N LEU A 137 11.58 -13.47 -5.84
CA LEU A 137 12.61 -12.91 -6.71
C LEU A 137 13.60 -14.01 -7.09
N ARG A 138 13.75 -14.28 -8.39
CA ARG A 138 14.61 -15.35 -8.95
C ARG A 138 15.47 -14.84 -10.09
N SER A 139 16.59 -15.52 -10.34
CA SER A 139 17.42 -15.28 -11.52
C SER A 139 16.78 -15.81 -12.79
N ALA A 140 16.89 -15.08 -13.91
CA ALA A 140 16.55 -15.59 -15.24
C ALA A 140 17.45 -16.77 -15.66
N ALA A 141 18.66 -16.87 -15.11
CA ALA A 141 19.56 -18.00 -15.35
C ALA A 141 19.04 -19.31 -14.72
N GLU A 142 18.36 -19.19 -13.59
CA GLU A 142 17.77 -20.32 -12.86
C GLU A 142 16.37 -20.64 -13.36
N VAL A 143 15.55 -19.59 -13.58
CA VAL A 143 14.15 -19.69 -13.98
C VAL A 143 13.95 -18.86 -15.25
N PRO A 144 14.07 -19.45 -16.45
CA PRO A 144 13.87 -18.71 -17.70
C PRO A 144 12.42 -18.23 -17.85
N PRO A 145 12.17 -16.94 -18.18
CA PRO A 145 10.81 -16.40 -18.36
C PRO A 145 9.96 -17.18 -19.36
N ALA A 146 10.57 -17.69 -20.44
CA ALA A 146 9.89 -18.51 -21.43
C ALA A 146 9.33 -19.83 -20.86
N THR A 147 10.00 -20.41 -19.86
CA THR A 147 9.53 -21.62 -19.18
C THR A 147 8.29 -21.31 -18.35
N VAL A 148 8.32 -20.19 -17.61
CA VAL A 148 7.19 -19.72 -16.80
C VAL A 148 5.99 -19.40 -17.69
N MET A 149 6.19 -18.68 -18.79
CA MET A 149 5.14 -18.42 -19.79
C MET A 149 4.52 -19.70 -20.35
N LYS A 150 5.35 -20.69 -20.72
CA LYS A 150 4.86 -21.99 -21.24
C LYS A 150 4.04 -22.75 -20.21
N GLN A 151 4.55 -22.88 -18.98
CA GLN A 151 3.85 -23.57 -17.89
C GLN A 151 2.49 -22.93 -17.64
N LEU A 152 2.43 -21.60 -17.63
CA LEU A 152 1.20 -20.87 -17.32
C LEU A 152 0.19 -20.89 -18.48
N SER A 153 0.66 -20.90 -19.74
CA SER A 153 -0.22 -21.12 -20.90
C SER A 153 -0.83 -22.53 -20.95
N ALA A 154 -0.13 -23.53 -20.41
CA ALA A 154 -0.55 -24.93 -20.42
C ALA A 154 -1.42 -25.30 -19.20
N ALA A 155 -1.33 -24.55 -18.10
CA ALA A 155 -1.82 -24.97 -16.79
C ALA A 155 -3.14 -24.32 -16.32
N SER A 156 -3.71 -23.30 -16.98
CA SER A 156 -4.84 -22.59 -16.33
C SER A 156 -5.93 -21.98 -17.22
N SER A 157 -7.18 -22.13 -16.74
CA SER A 157 -8.36 -21.32 -17.02
C SER A 157 -8.35 -19.93 -16.35
N ARG A 158 -7.23 -19.57 -15.68
CA ARG A 158 -7.02 -18.28 -15.00
C ARG A 158 -6.21 -17.36 -15.91
N GLN A 159 -6.65 -16.11 -16.00
CA GLN A 159 -5.97 -15.08 -16.77
C GLN A 159 -4.72 -14.61 -16.01
N LEU A 160 -3.56 -15.12 -16.39
CA LEU A 160 -2.28 -14.60 -15.91
C LEU A 160 -1.90 -13.34 -16.67
N VAL A 161 -1.29 -12.39 -15.96
CA VAL A 161 -0.66 -11.21 -16.52
C VAL A 161 0.86 -11.32 -16.38
N ALA A 162 1.57 -10.96 -17.44
CA ALA A 162 3.01 -10.88 -17.46
C ALA A 162 3.44 -9.55 -18.09
N SER A 163 4.52 -8.96 -17.58
CA SER A 163 5.10 -7.72 -18.10
C SER A 163 6.61 -7.71 -17.92
N GLN A 164 7.32 -7.05 -18.85
CA GLN A 164 8.70 -6.65 -18.60
C GLN A 164 8.71 -5.32 -17.86
N VAL A 165 9.62 -5.16 -16.91
CA VAL A 165 9.73 -3.97 -16.08
C VAL A 165 11.18 -3.50 -16.00
N ALA A 166 11.39 -2.30 -15.46
CA ALA A 166 12.71 -1.68 -15.30
C ALA A 166 13.48 -1.65 -16.63
N ASP A 167 12.83 -1.19 -17.69
CA ASP A 167 13.38 -1.12 -19.06
C ASP A 167 13.82 -2.49 -19.62
N GLY A 168 13.09 -3.56 -19.28
CA GLY A 168 13.38 -4.92 -19.74
C GLY A 168 14.40 -5.67 -18.88
N ALA A 169 14.86 -5.08 -17.77
CA ALA A 169 15.82 -5.72 -16.87
C ALA A 169 15.21 -6.81 -15.98
N ALA A 170 13.88 -6.91 -15.91
CA ALA A 170 13.19 -7.98 -15.20
C ALA A 170 11.81 -8.28 -15.78
N TRP A 171 11.28 -9.44 -15.41
CA TRP A 171 9.92 -9.87 -15.71
C TRP A 171 9.09 -9.98 -14.44
N VAL A 172 7.81 -9.62 -14.53
CA VAL A 172 6.84 -9.76 -13.43
C VAL A 172 5.68 -10.61 -13.92
N PHE A 173 5.26 -11.58 -13.09
CA PHE A 173 4.12 -12.46 -13.32
C PHE A 173 3.18 -12.42 -12.12
N THR A 174 1.87 -12.30 -12.37
CA THR A 174 0.81 -12.38 -11.34
C THR A 174 -0.54 -12.67 -12.00
N ASP A 175 -1.53 -13.10 -11.23
CA ASP A 175 -2.94 -13.18 -11.66
C ASP A 175 -3.85 -12.20 -10.91
N PHE A 176 -3.29 -11.40 -9.99
CA PHE A 176 -4.01 -10.48 -9.09
C PHE A 176 -5.09 -11.13 -8.22
N LEU A 177 -5.15 -12.46 -8.14
CA LEU A 177 -6.11 -13.18 -7.32
C LEU A 177 -5.51 -13.48 -5.95
N LEU A 178 -6.39 -13.54 -4.94
CA LEU A 178 -6.01 -14.05 -3.63
C LEU A 178 -6.09 -15.57 -3.64
N THR A 179 -4.98 -16.22 -3.32
CA THR A 179 -4.93 -17.65 -3.00
C THR A 179 -4.58 -17.77 -1.53
N ASP A 180 -5.47 -18.38 -0.73
CA ASP A 180 -5.34 -18.49 0.73
C ASP A 180 -5.18 -17.13 1.44
N GLY A 181 -5.79 -16.07 0.87
CA GLY A 181 -5.68 -14.71 1.39
C GLY A 181 -4.44 -13.95 0.94
N TRP A 182 -3.63 -14.47 0.02
CA TRP A 182 -2.39 -13.83 -0.45
C TRP A 182 -2.45 -13.55 -1.95
N SER A 183 -2.08 -12.33 -2.36
CA SER A 183 -1.66 -12.08 -3.74
C SER A 183 -0.22 -12.56 -3.94
N ARG A 184 0.09 -13.03 -5.14
CA ARG A 184 1.40 -13.63 -5.44
C ARG A 184 2.00 -13.01 -6.69
N PHE A 185 3.28 -12.65 -6.59
CA PHE A 185 4.08 -12.18 -7.70
C PHE A 185 5.34 -13.02 -7.84
N MET A 186 5.73 -13.30 -9.07
CA MET A 186 7.06 -13.78 -9.39
C MET A 186 7.81 -12.69 -10.14
N VAL A 187 8.99 -12.33 -9.65
CA VAL A 187 9.90 -11.40 -10.30
C VAL A 187 11.11 -12.18 -10.76
N ILE A 188 11.37 -12.17 -12.07
CA ILE A 188 12.54 -12.81 -12.66
C ILE A 188 13.54 -11.73 -13.05
N ASP A 189 14.64 -11.66 -12.31
CA ASP A 189 15.74 -10.76 -12.53
C ASP A 189 16.58 -11.21 -13.74
N SER A 190 16.71 -10.33 -14.74
CA SER A 190 17.58 -10.56 -15.90
C SER A 190 18.89 -9.78 -15.84
N SER A 191 18.92 -8.62 -15.15
CA SER A 191 20.09 -7.72 -15.11
C SER A 191 19.95 -6.56 -14.10
N LEU A 192 19.10 -6.69 -13.09
CA LEU A 192 18.92 -5.65 -12.06
C LEU A 192 20.16 -5.57 -11.17
N THR A 193 20.54 -4.35 -10.80
CA THR A 193 21.35 -4.15 -9.60
C THR A 193 20.51 -4.40 -8.34
N ALA A 194 21.14 -4.72 -7.21
CA ALA A 194 20.41 -4.99 -5.97
C ALA A 194 19.47 -3.84 -5.53
N ARG A 195 19.86 -2.59 -5.81
CA ARG A 195 19.02 -1.40 -5.58
C ARG A 195 17.87 -1.27 -6.57
N GLN A 196 18.04 -1.71 -7.82
CA GLN A 196 16.94 -1.78 -8.78
C GLN A 196 15.95 -2.88 -8.36
N ALA A 197 16.40 -4.07 -7.98
CA ALA A 197 15.53 -5.12 -7.45
C ALA A 197 14.70 -4.65 -6.26
N GLY A 198 15.34 -4.01 -5.28
CA GLY A 198 14.66 -3.39 -4.13
C GLY A 198 13.57 -2.39 -4.52
N ARG A 199 13.87 -1.49 -5.46
CA ARG A 199 12.90 -0.50 -5.97
C ARG A 199 11.76 -1.14 -6.74
N THR A 200 12.04 -2.14 -7.58
CA THR A 200 11.03 -2.87 -8.34
C THR A 200 10.05 -3.56 -7.39
N VAL A 201 10.56 -4.32 -6.42
CA VAL A 201 9.73 -4.99 -5.40
C VAL A 201 8.92 -3.97 -4.60
N GLN A 202 9.55 -2.90 -4.12
CA GLN A 202 8.84 -1.85 -3.37
C GLN A 202 7.70 -1.23 -4.19
N ARG A 203 7.93 -0.92 -5.47
CA ARG A 203 6.89 -0.35 -6.35
C ARG A 203 5.71 -1.29 -6.54
N LEU A 204 5.95 -2.59 -6.70
CA LEU A 204 4.86 -3.58 -6.80
C LEU A 204 4.01 -3.61 -5.52
N LEU A 205 4.66 -3.62 -4.36
CA LEU A 205 3.97 -3.59 -3.05
C LEU A 205 3.20 -2.28 -2.82
N GLU A 206 3.77 -1.15 -3.24
CA GLU A 206 3.13 0.17 -3.19
C GLU A 206 1.92 0.24 -4.13
N ILE A 207 2.01 -0.30 -5.36
CA ILE A 207 0.87 -0.38 -6.29
C ILE A 207 -0.27 -1.19 -5.66
N GLU A 208 0.02 -2.38 -5.12
CA GLU A 208 -0.98 -3.23 -4.46
C GLU A 208 -1.64 -2.49 -3.29
N THR A 209 -0.84 -1.82 -2.45
CA THR A 209 -1.33 -1.10 -1.27
C THR A 209 -2.14 0.13 -1.62
N TYR A 210 -1.64 0.98 -2.51
CA TYR A 210 -2.29 2.23 -2.88
C TYR A 210 -3.55 1.99 -3.70
N ARG A 211 -3.58 0.95 -4.57
CA ARG A 211 -4.82 0.55 -5.27
C ARG A 211 -5.91 0.17 -4.26
N MET A 212 -5.59 -0.69 -3.29
CA MET A 212 -6.55 -1.10 -2.27
C MET A 212 -6.99 0.06 -1.38
N THR A 213 -6.07 0.94 -1.00
CA THR A 213 -6.37 2.12 -0.17
C THR A 213 -7.23 3.14 -0.94
N ALA A 214 -7.01 3.31 -2.25
CA ALA A 214 -7.88 4.13 -3.09
C ALA A 214 -9.30 3.54 -3.17
N LEU A 215 -9.41 2.21 -3.32
CA LEU A 215 -10.68 1.49 -3.42
C LEU A 215 -11.49 1.47 -2.12
N LEU A 216 -10.94 1.88 -0.97
CA LEU A 216 -11.73 2.15 0.24
C LEU A 216 -12.79 3.23 0.02
N ALA A 217 -12.68 4.07 -1.02
CA ALA A 217 -13.73 5.00 -1.42
C ALA A 217 -14.89 4.37 -2.19
N PHE A 218 -14.74 3.15 -2.71
CA PHE A 218 -15.77 2.48 -3.50
C PHE A 218 -17.11 2.28 -2.76
N PRO A 219 -17.15 1.74 -1.52
CA PRO A 219 -18.40 1.65 -0.78
C PRO A 219 -19.02 3.03 -0.51
N VAL A 220 -18.20 4.05 -0.20
CA VAL A 220 -18.66 5.43 -0.01
C VAL A 220 -19.27 5.99 -1.31
N ALA A 221 -18.66 5.72 -2.46
CA ALA A 221 -19.20 6.11 -3.77
C ALA A 221 -20.58 5.50 -4.03
N LYS A 222 -20.78 4.22 -3.68
CA LYS A 222 -22.10 3.57 -3.81
C LYS A 222 -23.15 4.20 -2.90
N GLU A 223 -22.80 4.49 -1.65
CA GLU A 223 -23.71 5.14 -0.70
C GLU A 223 -24.11 6.54 -1.18
N VAL A 224 -23.13 7.33 -1.61
CA VAL A 224 -23.37 8.68 -2.17
C VAL A 224 -24.20 8.60 -3.45
N GLY A 225 -23.90 7.67 -4.35
CA GLY A 225 -24.67 7.47 -5.58
C GLY A 225 -26.14 7.11 -5.31
N ALA A 226 -26.39 6.18 -4.39
CA ALA A 226 -27.74 5.82 -3.98
C ALA A 226 -28.50 7.00 -3.35
N LEU A 227 -27.82 7.82 -2.55
CA LEU A 227 -28.39 9.06 -2.02
C LEU A 227 -28.77 10.02 -3.13
N LEU A 228 -27.86 10.28 -4.09
CA LEU A 228 -28.10 11.22 -5.19
C LEU A 228 -29.31 10.80 -6.02
N THR A 229 -29.42 9.53 -6.39
CA THR A 229 -30.59 9.03 -7.14
C THR A 229 -31.90 9.25 -6.39
N ARG A 230 -31.93 9.03 -5.06
CA ARG A 230 -33.13 9.34 -4.25
C ARG A 230 -33.41 10.83 -4.20
N ALA A 231 -32.38 11.64 -4.01
CA ALA A 231 -32.48 13.09 -3.92
C ALA A 231 -33.01 13.71 -5.22
N GLU A 232 -32.52 13.24 -6.36
CA GLU A 232 -32.98 13.65 -7.69
C GLU A 232 -34.46 13.30 -7.91
N GLY A 233 -34.89 12.10 -7.48
CA GLY A 233 -36.30 11.72 -7.53
C GLY A 233 -37.20 12.59 -6.65
N GLU A 234 -36.83 12.81 -5.38
CA GLU A 234 -37.59 13.67 -4.49
C GLU A 234 -37.63 15.12 -4.99
N LEU A 235 -36.54 15.62 -5.59
CA LEU A 235 -36.51 16.95 -6.19
C LEU A 235 -37.43 17.07 -7.41
N ALA A 236 -37.50 16.04 -8.26
CA ALA A 236 -38.43 16.00 -9.39
C ALA A 236 -39.89 16.05 -8.90
N ASP A 237 -40.24 15.23 -7.89
CA ASP A 237 -41.58 15.24 -7.29
C ASP A 237 -41.94 16.61 -6.70
N LEU A 238 -40.99 17.29 -6.06
CA LEU A 238 -41.18 18.64 -5.51
C LEU A 238 -41.41 19.69 -6.62
N MET A 239 -40.69 19.58 -7.75
CA MET A 239 -40.87 20.49 -8.89
C MET A 239 -42.24 20.32 -9.54
N ASP A 240 -42.72 19.08 -9.69
CA ASP A 240 -44.05 18.79 -10.24
C ASP A 240 -45.16 19.35 -9.34
N GLN A 241 -45.01 19.24 -8.01
CA GLN A 241 -45.96 19.79 -7.04
C GLN A 241 -45.99 21.33 -7.05
N MET A 242 -44.86 21.98 -7.32
CA MET A 242 -44.75 23.44 -7.38
C MET A 242 -45.41 24.04 -8.64
N GLY A 243 -45.55 23.24 -9.71
CA GLY A 243 -46.23 23.65 -10.94
C GLY A 243 -47.76 23.53 -10.92
N GLY A 244 -48.35 23.02 -9.84
CA GLY A 244 -49.80 22.90 -9.66
C GLY A 244 -50.44 24.07 -8.89
N ASP A 245 -51.77 24.20 -8.96
CA ASP A 245 -52.57 25.18 -8.20
C ASP A 245 -52.64 24.80 -6.69
N GLY A 246 -51.52 24.92 -5.97
CA GLY A 246 -51.38 24.56 -4.55
C GLY A 246 -51.84 25.63 -3.56
N ASN A 247 -52.21 25.22 -2.34
CA ASN A 247 -52.59 26.11 -1.24
C ASN A 247 -51.32 26.52 -0.44
N PRO A 248 -51.22 27.69 0.19
CA PRO A 248 -50.10 28.10 1.07
C PRO A 248 -49.64 27.09 2.15
N GLY A 249 -50.45 26.09 2.52
CA GLY A 249 -50.02 24.96 3.36
C GLY A 249 -49.04 24.02 2.66
N ASP A 250 -49.19 23.83 1.35
CA ASP A 250 -48.35 22.98 0.50
C ASP A 250 -46.95 23.60 0.33
N GLU A 251 -46.86 24.93 0.20
CA GLU A 251 -45.58 25.64 0.08
C GLU A 251 -44.67 25.44 1.30
N ARG A 252 -45.24 25.42 2.52
CA ARG A 252 -44.47 25.19 3.75
C ARG A 252 -43.92 23.77 3.82
N ASP A 253 -44.69 22.78 3.37
CA ASP A 253 -44.23 21.39 3.32
C ASP A 253 -43.16 21.19 2.26
N LEU A 254 -43.34 21.77 1.07
CA LEU A 254 -42.35 21.78 -0.01
C LEU A 254 -41.00 22.35 0.47
N LEU A 255 -41.01 23.51 1.15
CA LEU A 255 -39.80 24.13 1.68
C LEU A 255 -39.13 23.26 2.76
N SER A 256 -39.92 22.64 3.63
CA SER A 256 -39.43 21.72 4.68
C SER A 256 -38.70 20.51 4.06
N ARG A 257 -39.31 19.89 3.05
CA ARG A 257 -38.74 18.75 2.32
C ARG A 257 -37.47 19.13 1.57
N LEU A 258 -37.47 20.27 0.87
CA LEU A 258 -36.27 20.79 0.19
C LEU A 258 -35.13 21.08 1.16
N THR A 259 -35.43 21.69 2.31
CA THR A 259 -34.42 21.99 3.35
C THR A 259 -33.83 20.71 3.92
N ARG A 260 -34.66 19.69 4.18
CA ARG A 260 -34.20 18.37 4.63
C ARG A 260 -33.29 17.72 3.59
N LEU A 261 -33.66 17.78 2.32
CA LEU A 261 -32.88 17.20 1.23
C LEU A 261 -31.50 17.88 1.11
N ALA A 262 -31.47 19.21 1.15
CA ALA A 262 -30.22 19.98 1.16
C ALA A 262 -29.34 19.59 2.36
N ALA A 263 -29.91 19.47 3.56
CA ALA A 263 -29.17 19.05 4.74
C ALA A 263 -28.64 17.60 4.66
N GLU A 264 -29.34 16.70 3.96
CA GLU A 264 -28.86 15.33 3.71
C GLU A 264 -27.68 15.32 2.73
N VAL A 265 -27.76 16.09 1.65
CA VAL A 265 -26.66 16.26 0.68
C VAL A 265 -25.42 16.85 1.36
N GLU A 266 -25.57 17.93 2.12
CA GLU A 266 -24.46 18.58 2.84
C GLU A 266 -23.78 17.63 3.83
N ARG A 267 -24.57 16.86 4.60
CA ARG A 267 -24.02 15.84 5.51
C ARG A 267 -23.25 14.77 4.76
N SER A 268 -23.71 14.36 3.58
CA SER A 268 -23.04 13.38 2.73
C SER A 268 -21.71 13.92 2.19
N VAL A 269 -21.68 15.17 1.73
CA VAL A 269 -20.46 15.86 1.29
C VAL A 269 -19.44 15.92 2.43
N ALA A 270 -19.85 16.39 3.61
CA ALA A 270 -18.96 16.50 4.77
C ALA A 270 -18.35 15.14 5.17
N ARG A 271 -19.12 14.05 5.09
CA ARG A 271 -18.65 12.69 5.44
C ARG A 271 -17.76 12.04 4.38
N SER A 272 -17.94 12.38 3.11
CA SER A 272 -17.25 11.71 2.00
C SER A 272 -16.01 12.45 1.49
N THR A 273 -15.92 13.77 1.72
CA THR A 273 -14.83 14.64 1.22
C THR A 273 -13.44 14.07 1.51
N TYR A 274 -13.17 13.69 2.77
CA TYR A 274 -11.87 13.13 3.15
C TYR A 274 -11.54 11.86 2.35
N ARG A 275 -12.49 10.93 2.27
CA ARG A 275 -12.26 9.61 1.64
C ARG A 275 -12.07 9.73 0.12
N PHE A 276 -12.83 10.59 -0.56
CA PHE A 276 -12.63 10.86 -1.98
C PHE A 276 -11.33 11.60 -2.26
N GLY A 277 -10.96 12.59 -1.44
CA GLY A 277 -9.69 13.29 -1.55
C GLY A 277 -8.50 12.33 -1.37
N ALA A 278 -8.55 11.47 -0.36
CA ALA A 278 -7.54 10.44 -0.12
C ALA A 278 -7.49 9.42 -1.27
N ALA A 279 -8.63 8.96 -1.78
CA ALA A 279 -8.66 8.05 -2.94
C ALA A 279 -8.03 8.66 -4.19
N ALA A 280 -8.31 9.93 -4.49
CA ALA A 280 -7.67 10.64 -5.60
C ALA A 280 -6.15 10.76 -5.39
N ALA A 281 -5.69 10.97 -4.16
CA ALA A 281 -4.27 11.03 -3.83
C ALA A 281 -3.57 9.67 -4.03
N TYR A 282 -4.12 8.58 -3.49
CA TYR A 282 -3.56 7.24 -3.70
C TYR A 282 -3.62 6.80 -5.16
N TYR A 283 -4.69 7.16 -5.89
CA TYR A 283 -4.77 6.86 -7.32
C TYR A 283 -3.60 7.48 -8.10
N ARG A 284 -3.27 8.76 -7.84
CA ARG A 284 -2.09 9.40 -8.45
C ARG A 284 -0.79 8.72 -8.05
N LEU A 285 -0.68 8.22 -6.82
CA LEU A 285 0.50 7.45 -6.40
C LEU A 285 0.59 6.11 -7.14
N VAL A 286 -0.54 5.44 -7.39
CA VAL A 286 -0.56 4.22 -8.23
C VAL A 286 -0.06 4.54 -9.63
N GLU A 287 -0.62 5.56 -10.29
CA GLU A 287 -0.18 5.98 -11.64
C GLU A 287 1.31 6.29 -11.67
N GLN A 288 1.80 7.09 -10.72
CA GLN A 288 3.21 7.41 -10.60
C GLN A 288 4.07 6.14 -10.46
N ARG A 289 3.65 5.16 -9.66
CA ARG A 289 4.41 3.91 -9.46
C ARG A 289 4.41 3.01 -10.68
N ILE A 290 3.32 2.97 -11.44
CA ILE A 290 3.24 2.27 -12.73
C ILE A 290 4.21 2.90 -13.73
N ASP A 291 4.19 4.23 -13.88
CA ASP A 291 5.11 4.94 -14.77
C ASP A 291 6.58 4.69 -14.38
N GLU A 292 6.85 4.77 -13.09
CA GLU A 292 8.17 4.53 -12.52
C GLU A 292 8.65 3.07 -12.68
N LEU A 293 7.74 2.10 -12.75
CA LEU A 293 8.04 0.69 -12.98
C LEU A 293 8.62 0.47 -14.39
N ARG A 294 8.36 1.39 -15.33
CA ARG A 294 8.82 1.35 -16.73
C ARG A 294 8.42 0.03 -17.39
N GLU A 295 7.14 -0.28 -17.30
CA GLU A 295 6.60 -1.50 -17.88
C GLU A 295 6.61 -1.47 -19.41
N GLN A 296 6.87 -2.63 -20.00
CA GLN A 296 6.84 -2.84 -21.44
C GLN A 296 5.86 -3.96 -21.75
N ARG A 297 4.90 -3.64 -22.62
CA ARG A 297 3.90 -4.60 -23.06
C ARG A 297 4.57 -5.77 -23.78
N LEU A 298 4.20 -6.98 -23.37
CA LEU A 298 4.53 -8.19 -24.11
C LEU A 298 3.60 -8.30 -25.33
N THR A 299 4.15 -8.69 -26.48
CA THR A 299 3.37 -8.93 -27.69
C THR A 299 2.40 -10.10 -27.45
N GLY A 300 1.11 -9.79 -27.42
CA GLY A 300 0.02 -10.70 -27.09
C GLY A 300 -1.29 -9.92 -26.90
#